data_AF-A0A924GDU0-F1
#
_entry.id   AF-A0A924GDU0-F1
#
_cell.length_a   1.000
_cell.length_b   1.000
_cell.length_c   1.000
_cell.angle_alpha   90.00
_cell.angle_beta   90.00
_cell.angle_gamma   90.00
#
_symmetry.space_group_name_H-M   'P 1'
#
loop_
_entity.id
_entity.type
_entity.pdbx_description
1 polymer ?
#
loop_
_entity_poly.entity_id
_entity_poly.type
_entity_poly.pdbx_seq_one_letter_code
_entity_poly.pdbx_strand_id
1 'polypeptide(L)'
;MSQITVHEASIAMSFWQRAIHDEDLARTSRRVIAEWRESLTRFFDVAGERGETAEKTHSGVAADHLLAILFGMHVTGLLDSIEITTQRQVSLLDAFLATLKSTRSGVGADVGVPADRKRPDPVADRP
;
A
#
# COMPACT_ATOMS: atom_id res chain seq x y z
N MET A 1 -22.25 -7.41 -6.86
CA MET A 1 -21.37 -8.30 -7.64
C MET A 1 -21.98 -8.51 -9.01
N SER A 2 -21.24 -8.27 -10.08
CA SER A 2 -21.58 -8.86 -11.37
C SER A 2 -21.39 -10.38 -11.24
N GLN A 3 -22.25 -11.18 -11.86
CA GLN A 3 -22.08 -12.65 -11.98
C GLN A 3 -20.67 -13.02 -12.46
N ILE A 4 -20.01 -12.13 -13.21
CA ILE A 4 -18.66 -12.28 -13.78
C ILE A 4 -17.60 -12.42 -12.67
N THR A 5 -17.61 -11.56 -11.64
CA THR A 5 -16.55 -11.54 -10.61
C THR A 5 -16.54 -12.76 -9.67
N VAL A 6 -17.71 -13.35 -9.39
CA VAL A 6 -17.79 -14.58 -8.57
C VAL A 6 -17.33 -15.79 -9.38
N HIS A 7 -17.69 -15.81 -10.66
CA HIS A 7 -17.28 -16.87 -11.58
C HIS A 7 -15.76 -16.90 -11.79
N GLU A 8 -15.13 -15.75 -12.03
CA GLU A 8 -13.69 -15.61 -12.16
C GLU A 8 -12.94 -16.07 -10.90
N ALA A 9 -13.40 -15.65 -9.72
CA ALA A 9 -12.82 -16.07 -8.45
C ALA A 9 -12.92 -17.60 -8.24
N SER A 10 -14.04 -18.21 -8.65
CA SER A 10 -14.26 -19.66 -8.53
C SER A 10 -13.38 -20.46 -9.49
N ILE A 11 -13.18 -19.96 -10.71
CA ILE A 11 -12.23 -20.53 -11.68
C ILE A 11 -10.81 -20.45 -11.13
N ALA A 12 -10.39 -19.29 -10.62
CA ALA A 12 -9.07 -19.10 -10.05
C ALA A 12 -8.82 -20.06 -8.88
N MET A 13 -9.79 -20.24 -7.97
CA MET A 13 -9.68 -21.19 -6.86
C MET A 13 -9.55 -22.63 -7.33
N SER A 14 -10.40 -23.06 -8.27
CA SER A 14 -10.36 -24.42 -8.82
C SER A 14 -9.01 -24.70 -9.49
N PHE A 15 -8.49 -23.71 -10.22
CA PHE A 15 -7.15 -23.78 -10.82
C PHE A 15 -6.05 -23.91 -9.75
N TRP A 16 -6.05 -23.06 -8.70
CA TRP A 16 -5.04 -23.12 -7.64
C TRP A 16 -5.09 -24.43 -6.86
N GLN A 17 -6.28 -24.95 -6.55
CA GLN A 17 -6.44 -26.25 -5.91
C GLN A 17 -5.80 -27.36 -6.74
N ARG A 18 -5.99 -27.33 -8.06
CA ARG A 18 -5.38 -28.32 -8.96
C ARG A 18 -3.87 -28.15 -9.08
N ALA A 19 -3.39 -26.92 -9.15
CA ALA A 19 -1.97 -26.60 -9.26
C ALA A 19 -1.13 -27.10 -8.08
N ILE A 20 -1.71 -27.28 -6.88
CA ILE A 20 -1.03 -27.88 -5.72
C ILE A 20 -0.54 -29.31 -6.01
N HIS A 21 -1.23 -30.03 -6.90
CA HIS A 21 -0.98 -31.43 -7.19
C HIS A 21 -0.43 -31.68 -8.61
N ASP A 22 -0.23 -30.63 -9.40
CA ASP A 22 0.14 -30.70 -10.81
C ASP A 22 1.26 -29.68 -11.10
N GLU A 23 2.48 -30.19 -11.30
CA GLU A 23 3.69 -29.35 -11.37
C GLU A 23 3.69 -28.39 -12.58
N ASP A 24 3.05 -28.76 -13.68
CA ASP A 24 2.99 -27.89 -14.86
C ASP A 24 2.00 -26.75 -14.65
N LEU A 25 0.89 -27.01 -13.96
CA LEU A 25 -0.02 -25.97 -13.49
C LEU A 25 0.62 -25.10 -12.41
N ALA A 26 1.40 -25.68 -11.49
CA ALA A 26 2.15 -24.94 -10.49
C ALA A 26 3.17 -23.98 -11.14
N ARG A 27 3.90 -24.45 -12.15
CA ARG A 27 4.85 -23.64 -12.92
C ARG A 27 4.16 -22.47 -13.61
N THR A 28 3.01 -22.72 -14.23
CA THR A 28 2.19 -21.69 -14.86
C THR A 28 1.72 -20.66 -13.84
N SER A 29 1.23 -21.11 -12.68
CA SER A 29 0.81 -20.23 -11.59
C SER A 29 1.95 -19.35 -11.11
N ARG A 30 3.12 -19.91 -10.81
CA ARG A 30 4.30 -19.15 -10.36
C ARG A 30 4.70 -18.07 -11.37
N ARG A 31 4.66 -18.39 -12.67
CA ARG A 31 4.95 -17.42 -13.73
C ARG A 31 3.97 -16.25 -13.71
N VAL A 32 2.66 -16.52 -13.70
CA VAL A 32 1.64 -15.47 -13.69
C VAL A 32 1.75 -14.59 -12.44
N ILE A 33 1.98 -15.19 -11.28
CA ILE A 33 2.17 -14.45 -10.02
C ILE A 33 3.42 -13.56 -10.10
N ALA A 34 4.52 -14.04 -10.67
CA ALA A 34 5.72 -13.24 -10.87
C ALA A 34 5.49 -12.05 -11.81
N GLU A 35 4.76 -12.24 -12.90
CA GLU A 35 4.41 -11.17 -13.86
C GLU A 35 3.52 -10.09 -13.20
N TRP A 36 2.58 -10.49 -12.35
CA TRP A 36 1.78 -9.55 -11.56
C TRP A 36 2.63 -8.80 -10.53
N ARG A 37 3.49 -9.50 -9.81
CA ARG A 37 4.41 -8.89 -8.83
C ARG A 37 5.31 -7.84 -9.47
N GLU A 38 5.89 -8.16 -10.63
CA GLU A 38 6.72 -7.23 -11.40
C GLU A 38 5.91 -5.99 -11.81
N SER A 39 4.69 -6.18 -12.30
CA SER A 39 3.82 -5.08 -12.71
C SER A 39 3.45 -4.16 -11.54
N LEU A 40 3.08 -4.73 -10.39
CA LEU A 40 2.78 -3.95 -9.18
C LEU A 40 4.01 -3.22 -8.65
N THR A 41 5.18 -3.86 -8.68
CA THR A 41 6.44 -3.22 -8.27
C THR A 41 6.72 -1.98 -9.12
N ARG A 42 6.59 -2.09 -10.45
CA ARG A 42 6.75 -0.94 -11.37
C ARG A 42 5.76 0.18 -11.09
N PHE A 43 4.51 -0.13 -10.74
CA PHE A 43 3.54 0.91 -10.38
C PHE A 43 3.94 1.65 -9.09
N PHE A 44 4.45 0.93 -8.09
CA PHE A 44 4.96 1.56 -6.86
C PHE A 44 6.24 2.36 -7.09
N ASP A 45 7.14 1.91 -7.96
CA ASP A 45 8.34 2.68 -8.33
C ASP A 45 7.94 4.02 -8.98
N VAL A 46 7.03 3.99 -9.97
CA VAL A 46 6.51 5.21 -10.62
C VAL A 46 5.84 6.14 -9.60
N ALA A 47 5.07 5.60 -8.66
CA ALA A 47 4.45 6.41 -7.61
C ALA A 47 5.49 7.04 -6.66
N GLY A 48 6.57 6.31 -6.35
CA GLY A 48 7.70 6.80 -5.56
C GLY A 48 8.49 7.90 -6.27
N GLU A 49 8.79 7.73 -7.56
CA GLU A 49 9.43 8.75 -8.40
C GLU A 49 8.61 10.05 -8.46
N ARG A 50 7.29 9.97 -8.34
CA ARG A 50 6.37 11.11 -8.28
C ARG A 50 6.17 11.69 -6.87
N GLY A 51 6.78 11.09 -5.85
CA GLY A 51 6.61 11.49 -4.46
C GLY A 51 5.21 11.22 -3.90
N GLU A 52 4.45 10.31 -4.52
CA GLU A 52 3.10 9.93 -4.08
C GLU A 52 3.15 8.94 -2.90
N THR A 53 4.23 8.16 -2.79
CA THR A 53 4.47 7.23 -1.68
C THR A 53 5.47 7.79 -0.67
N ALA A 54 5.38 7.34 0.59
CA ALA A 54 6.38 7.67 1.60
C ALA A 54 7.79 7.21 1.17
N GLU A 55 8.82 7.99 1.54
CA GLU A 55 10.23 7.74 1.15
C GLU A 55 10.76 6.37 1.58
N LYS A 56 10.14 5.75 2.59
CA LYS A 56 10.50 4.42 3.11
C LYS A 56 9.69 3.26 2.50
N THR A 57 8.77 3.53 1.57
CA THR A 57 7.99 2.48 0.92
C THR A 57 8.89 1.69 -0.02
N HIS A 58 9.21 0.44 0.35
CA HIS A 58 9.94 -0.47 -0.54
C HIS A 58 8.97 -1.09 -1.55
N SER A 59 9.04 -0.71 -2.82
CA SER A 59 8.10 -1.10 -3.88
C SER A 59 7.85 -2.61 -3.98
N GLY A 60 8.91 -3.41 -3.92
CA GLY A 60 8.78 -4.87 -3.92
C GLY A 60 7.98 -5.43 -2.74
N VAL A 61 8.20 -4.91 -1.53
CA VAL A 61 7.46 -5.32 -0.33
C VAL A 61 6.01 -4.85 -0.39
N ALA A 62 5.77 -3.63 -0.90
CA ALA A 62 4.41 -3.14 -1.14
C ALA A 62 3.65 -3.99 -2.16
N ALA A 63 4.33 -4.45 -3.23
CA ALA A 63 3.78 -5.38 -4.22
C ALA A 63 3.43 -6.74 -3.60
N ASP A 64 4.32 -7.30 -2.78
CA ASP A 64 4.09 -8.58 -2.08
C ASP A 64 2.89 -8.47 -1.13
N HIS A 65 2.77 -7.38 -0.38
CA HIS A 65 1.61 -7.13 0.49
C HIS A 65 0.31 -7.01 -0.31
N LEU A 66 0.31 -6.22 -1.38
CA LEU A 66 -0.88 -6.03 -2.20
C LEU A 66 -1.34 -7.36 -2.82
N LEU A 67 -0.42 -8.17 -3.33
CA LEU A 67 -0.74 -9.51 -3.83
C LEU A 67 -1.39 -10.39 -2.75
N ALA A 68 -0.82 -10.42 -1.55
CA ALA A 68 -1.39 -11.20 -0.45
C ALA A 68 -2.82 -10.77 -0.11
N ILE A 69 -3.09 -9.46 -0.09
CA ILE A 69 -4.44 -8.91 0.13
C ILE A 69 -5.38 -9.34 -1.00
N LEU A 70 -4.96 -9.22 -2.26
CA LEU A 70 -5.77 -9.61 -3.42
C LEU A 70 -6.09 -11.12 -3.42
N PHE A 71 -5.12 -11.98 -3.07
CA PHE A 71 -5.39 -13.41 -2.91
C PHE A 71 -6.37 -13.69 -1.78
N GLY A 72 -6.20 -13.03 -0.62
CA GLY A 72 -7.13 -13.14 0.51
C GLY A 72 -8.56 -12.71 0.14
N MET A 73 -8.71 -11.64 -0.64
CA MET A 73 -10.01 -11.13 -1.07
C MET A 73 -10.78 -12.10 -1.97
N HIS A 74 -10.09 -12.90 -2.81
CA HIS A 74 -10.76 -13.96 -3.58
C HIS A 74 -11.35 -15.03 -2.67
N VAL A 75 -10.66 -15.41 -1.59
CA VAL A 75 -11.15 -16.39 -0.62
C VAL A 75 -12.32 -15.82 0.18
N THR A 76 -12.15 -14.63 0.78
CA THR A 76 -13.17 -14.06 1.66
C THR A 76 -14.43 -13.62 0.92
N GLY A 77 -14.29 -13.14 -0.33
CA GLY A 77 -15.43 -12.79 -1.19
C GLY A 77 -16.26 -14.00 -1.64
N LEU A 78 -15.66 -15.20 -1.71
CA LEU A 78 -16.37 -16.45 -2.00
C LEU A 78 -17.04 -17.02 -0.75
N LEU A 79 -16.38 -16.96 0.41
CA LEU A 79 -16.89 -17.53 1.66
C LEU A 79 -17.99 -16.69 2.30
N ASP A 80 -17.92 -15.36 2.16
CA ASP A 80 -18.87 -14.44 2.77
C ASP A 80 -19.19 -13.28 1.82
N SER A 81 -19.89 -13.62 0.73
CA SER A 81 -20.28 -12.64 -0.29
C SER A 81 -21.29 -11.60 0.21
N ILE A 82 -21.91 -11.82 1.38
CA ILE A 82 -22.86 -10.89 2.00
C ILE A 82 -22.09 -9.78 2.71
N GLU A 83 -21.09 -10.12 3.52
CA GLU A 83 -20.28 -9.14 4.26
C GLU A 83 -19.11 -8.57 3.45
N ILE A 84 -18.51 -9.36 2.55
CA ILE A 84 -17.39 -8.96 1.70
C ILE A 84 -17.92 -8.59 0.31
N THR A 85 -18.71 -7.52 0.29
CA THR A 85 -19.22 -6.97 -0.96
C THR A 85 -18.10 -6.40 -1.83
N THR A 86 -18.34 -6.24 -3.13
CA THR A 86 -17.42 -5.57 -4.06
C THR A 86 -17.02 -4.18 -3.56
N GLN A 87 -17.96 -3.41 -3.03
CA GLN A 87 -17.68 -2.09 -2.48
C GLN A 87 -16.70 -2.18 -1.31
N ARG A 88 -16.89 -3.16 -0.42
CA ARG A 88 -15.99 -3.38 0.71
C ARG A 88 -14.59 -3.82 0.27
N GLN A 89 -14.49 -4.68 -0.75
CA GLN A 89 -13.21 -5.08 -1.33
C GLN A 89 -12.43 -3.86 -1.88
N VAL A 90 -13.11 -2.97 -2.60
CA VAL A 90 -12.51 -1.71 -3.08
C VAL A 90 -12.08 -0.82 -1.90
N SER A 91 -12.93 -0.68 -0.88
CA SER A 91 -12.57 0.10 0.32
C SER A 91 -11.36 -0.46 1.08
N LEU A 92 -11.20 -1.80 1.13
CA LEU A 92 -10.02 -2.43 1.73
C LEU A 92 -8.75 -2.13 0.94
N LEU A 93 -8.84 -2.17 -0.39
CA LEU A 93 -7.74 -1.78 -1.27
C LEU A 93 -7.39 -0.30 -1.09
N ASP A 94 -8.38 0.59 -1.08
CA ASP A 94 -8.18 2.03 -0.88
C ASP A 94 -7.52 2.32 0.46
N ALA A 95 -7.97 1.65 1.53
CA ALA A 95 -7.39 1.77 2.86
C ALA A 95 -5.93 1.34 2.88
N PHE A 96 -5.60 0.22 2.23
CA PHE A 96 -4.20 -0.22 2.09
C PHE A 96 -3.36 0.81 1.33
N LEU A 97 -3.83 1.28 0.17
CA LEU A 97 -3.10 2.28 -0.63
C LEU A 97 -2.91 3.60 0.13
N ALA A 98 -3.89 3.99 0.94
CA ALA A 98 -3.77 5.17 1.79
C ALA A 98 -2.63 5.05 2.81
N THR A 99 -2.34 3.84 3.31
CA THR A 99 -1.20 3.63 4.23
C THR A 99 0.16 3.85 3.58
N LEU A 100 0.24 3.75 2.24
CA LEU A 100 1.47 3.92 1.48
C LEU A 100 1.75 5.39 1.10
N LYS A 101 0.73 6.25 1.18
CA LYS A 101 0.82 7.65 0.74
C LYS A 101 1.80 8.43 1.59
N SER A 102 2.60 9.28 0.94
CA SER A 102 3.44 10.25 1.66
C SER A 102 2.54 11.26 2.35
N THR A 103 2.69 11.42 3.67
CA THR A 103 2.20 12.63 4.32
C THR A 103 3.21 13.72 3.98
N ARG A 104 2.90 14.56 2.99
CA ARG A 104 3.74 15.72 2.68
C ARG A 104 3.80 16.58 3.95
N SER A 105 4.88 16.48 4.71
CA SER A 105 5.15 17.39 5.83
C SER A 105 5.50 18.75 5.23
N GLY A 106 4.46 19.51 4.89
CA GLY A 106 4.56 20.92 4.62
C GLY A 106 4.39 21.69 5.93
N VAL A 107 5.42 21.73 6.78
CA VAL A 107 5.64 22.84 7.73
C VAL A 107 7.13 23.17 7.76
N GLY A 108 7.61 23.72 6.65
CA GLY A 108 8.50 24.87 6.71
C GLY A 108 7.62 26.11 6.71
N ALA A 109 7.08 26.49 7.86
CA ALA A 109 6.42 27.78 8.06
C ALA A 109 6.93 28.37 9.37
N ASP A 110 7.86 29.31 9.23
CA ASP A 110 8.19 30.36 10.17
C ASP A 110 8.56 29.94 11.62
N VAL A 111 9.80 29.49 11.81
CA VAL A 111 10.44 29.65 13.13
C VAL A 111 10.91 31.10 13.22
N GLY A 112 9.96 31.98 13.54
CA GLY A 112 10.25 33.31 14.04
C GLY A 112 11.18 33.16 15.26
N VAL A 113 12.40 33.67 15.12
CA VAL A 113 13.36 33.80 16.22
C VAL A 113 12.69 34.62 17.33
N PRO A 114 12.54 34.10 18.57
CA PRO A 114 12.09 34.93 19.66
C PRO A 114 13.23 35.89 20.04
N ALA A 115 13.12 37.13 19.61
CA ALA A 115 13.96 38.22 20.08
C ALA A 115 13.44 38.69 21.45
N ASP A 116 13.86 38.01 22.53
CA ASP A 116 13.98 38.69 23.82
C ASP A 116 15.07 38.02 24.68
N ARG A 117 16.32 38.40 24.42
CA ARG A 117 17.39 38.26 25.41
C ARG A 117 17.50 39.61 26.11
N LYS A 118 16.88 39.68 27.29
CA LYS A 118 17.04 40.77 28.26
C LYS A 118 18.54 41.06 28.46
N ARG A 119 18.98 42.24 28.06
CA ARG A 119 20.34 42.76 28.27
C ARG A 119 20.54 42.97 29.78
N PRO A 120 21.63 42.51 30.41
CA PRO A 120 21.89 42.82 31.81
C PRO A 120 22.22 44.31 31.99
N ASP A 121 21.76 44.88 33.10
CA ASP A 121 21.94 46.28 33.48
C ASP A 121 23.42 46.67 33.60
N PRO A 122 23.81 47.90 33.24
CA PRO A 122 25.18 48.35 33.39
C PRO A 122 25.53 48.51 34.88
N VAL A 123 26.58 47.83 35.31
CA VAL A 123 27.21 48.04 36.62
C VAL A 123 27.68 49.49 36.70
N ALA A 124 27.17 50.19 37.72
CA ALA A 124 27.55 51.55 38.04
C ALA A 124 29.01 51.60 38.47
N ASP A 125 29.80 52.47 37.82
CA ASP A 125 31.03 52.98 38.39
C ASP A 125 30.73 54.36 38.96
N ARG A 126 30.88 54.50 40.28
CA ARG A 126 30.67 55.73 41.06
C ARG A 126 32.02 56.46 41.22
N PRO A 127 32.00 57.77 41.53
CA PRO A 127 32.96 58.78 41.06
C PRO A 127 34.39 58.65 41.58
#